data_AF-A0A6M1PF05-F1
#
_entry.id   AF-A0A6M1PF05-F1
#
_cell.length_a   1.000
_cell.length_b   1.000
_cell.length_c   1.000
_cell.angle_alpha   90.00
_cell.angle_beta   90.00
_cell.angle_gamma   90.00
#
_symmetry.space_group_name_H-M   'P 1'
#
loop_
_entity.id
_entity.type
_entity.pdbx_description
1 polymer ?
#
loop_
_entity_poly.entity_id
_entity_poly.type
_entity_poly.pdbx_seq_one_letter_code
_entity_poly.pdbx_strand_id
1 'polypeptide(L)'
;MEEHVQMLADWLNGHTGGTIVIEKQELEDQDKIFFKLDRVDYRDASSVIDDYLDSALILHGTGSTMNADGELVNLPLHSYEIAVSGLAFASADERKVQAKTDRAKYTLALE
;
A
#
# COMPACT_ATOMS: atom_id res chain seq x y z
N MET A 1 1.38 -15.81 7.14
CA MET A 1 0.91 -14.80 6.20
C MET A 1 -0.28 -15.37 5.44
N GLU A 2 -1.40 -14.64 5.35
CA GLU A 2 -2.58 -15.04 4.59
C GLU A 2 -2.31 -15.03 3.08
N GLU A 3 -3.02 -15.86 2.30
CA GLU A 3 -2.78 -16.04 0.85
C GLU A 3 -2.88 -14.71 0.07
N HIS A 4 -3.92 -13.91 0.33
CA HIS A 4 -4.11 -12.62 -0.33
C HIS A 4 -2.99 -11.63 0.00
N VAL A 5 -2.45 -11.69 1.21
CA VAL A 5 -1.33 -10.84 1.65
C VAL A 5 -0.06 -11.22 0.91
N GLN A 6 0.20 -12.53 0.80
CA GLN A 6 1.34 -13.05 0.05
C GLN A 6 1.26 -12.63 -1.42
N MET A 7 0.09 -12.78 -2.07
CA MET A 7 -0.10 -12.35 -3.46
C MET A 7 0.14 -10.85 -3.68
N LEU A 8 -0.34 -9.98 -2.76
CA LEU A 8 -0.10 -8.55 -2.87
C LEU A 8 1.39 -8.24 -2.68
N ALA A 9 2.03 -8.90 -1.71
CA ALA A 9 3.46 -8.77 -1.47
C ALA A 9 4.29 -9.22 -2.69
N ASP A 10 3.93 -10.33 -3.33
CA ASP A 10 4.61 -10.84 -4.53
C ASP A 10 4.46 -9.88 -5.72
N TRP A 11 3.25 -9.35 -5.93
CA TRP A 11 3.00 -8.34 -6.96
C TRP A 11 3.86 -7.09 -6.72
N LEU A 12 3.88 -6.56 -5.49
CA LEU A 12 4.68 -5.40 -5.13
C LEU A 12 6.19 -5.68 -5.28
N ASN A 13 6.66 -6.85 -4.84
CA ASN A 13 8.07 -7.24 -4.98
C ASN A 13 8.50 -7.32 -6.46
N GLY A 14 7.63 -7.82 -7.34
CA GLY A 14 7.85 -7.87 -8.79
C GLY A 14 7.99 -6.50 -9.46
N HIS A 15 7.56 -5.43 -8.79
CA HIS A 15 7.59 -4.05 -9.30
C HIS A 15 8.50 -3.12 -8.48
N THR A 16 9.37 -3.69 -7.63
CA THR A 16 10.43 -2.93 -6.95
C THR A 16 11.37 -2.27 -7.96
N GLY A 17 11.89 -1.09 -7.61
CA GLY A 17 12.68 -0.22 -8.48
C GLY A 17 11.84 0.68 -9.41
N GLY A 18 10.52 0.48 -9.49
CA GLY A 18 9.59 1.29 -10.26
C GLY A 18 8.76 2.27 -9.42
N THR A 19 7.95 3.08 -10.10
CA THR A 19 6.92 3.91 -9.48
C THR A 19 5.57 3.19 -9.55
N ILE A 20 4.91 3.07 -8.40
CA ILE A 20 3.52 2.61 -8.31
C ILE A 20 2.63 3.77 -7.86
N VAL A 21 1.43 3.80 -8.41
CA VAL A 21 0.36 4.70 -8.01
C VAL A 21 -0.52 3.95 -7.01
N ILE A 22 -0.64 4.48 -5.80
CA ILE A 22 -1.46 3.94 -4.72
C ILE A 22 -2.63 4.90 -4.51
N GLU A 23 -3.83 4.44 -4.83
CA GLU A 23 -5.07 5.15 -4.52
C GLU A 23 -5.74 4.46 -3.33
N LYS A 24 -5.91 5.20 -2.23
CA LYS A 24 -6.56 4.72 -1.01
C LYS A 24 -7.87 5.46 -0.83
N GLN A 25 -8.96 4.70 -0.77
CA GLN A 25 -10.30 5.22 -0.51
C GLN A 25 -10.79 4.78 0.88
N GLU A 26 -11.05 5.75 1.75
CA GLU A 26 -11.66 5.57 3.06
C GLU A 26 -12.95 6.38 3.15
N LEU A 27 -14.10 5.70 3.13
CA LEU A 27 -15.42 6.36 3.10
C LEU A 27 -15.49 7.41 1.98
N GLU A 28 -15.51 8.70 2.32
CA GLU A 28 -15.58 9.84 1.40
C GLU A 28 -14.20 10.41 1.03
N ASP A 29 -13.14 9.98 1.71
CA ASP A 29 -11.77 10.46 1.52
C ASP A 29 -11.02 9.59 0.50
N GLN A 30 -10.33 10.24 -0.43
CA GLN A 30 -9.54 9.60 -1.47
C GLN A 30 -8.14 10.22 -1.52
N ASP A 31 -7.15 9.43 -1.15
CA ASP A 31 -5.74 9.77 -1.29
C ASP A 31 -5.16 9.14 -2.56
N LYS A 32 -4.29 9.87 -3.25
CA LYS A 32 -3.50 9.35 -4.38
C LYS A 32 -2.03 9.64 -4.19
N ILE A 33 -1.23 8.58 -4.14
CA ILE A 33 0.20 8.64 -3.84
C ILE A 33 0.97 8.04 -5.02
N PHE A 34 1.97 8.76 -5.48
CA PHE A 34 2.98 8.27 -6.42
C PHE A 34 4.16 7.79 -5.58
N PHE A 35 4.42 6.49 -5.56
CA PHE A 35 5.39 5.88 -4.66
C PHE A 35 6.47 5.15 -5.45
N LYS A 36 7.71 5.64 -5.36
CA LYS A 36 8.87 4.92 -5.87
C LYS A 36 9.22 3.81 -4.88
N LEU A 37 8.97 2.57 -5.25
CA LEU A 37 9.07 1.41 -4.37
C LEU A 37 10.48 0.80 -4.42
N ASP A 38 11.15 0.74 -3.27
CA ASP A 38 12.49 0.15 -3.16
C ASP A 38 12.46 -1.27 -2.58
N ARG A 39 11.66 -1.48 -1.51
CA ARG A 39 11.53 -2.78 -0.82
C ARG A 39 10.13 -2.93 -0.22
N VAL A 40 9.67 -4.16 -0.09
CA VAL A 40 8.44 -4.52 0.62
C VAL A 40 8.79 -5.43 1.78
N ASP A 41 8.40 -5.05 2.99
CA ASP A 41 8.46 -5.91 4.18
C ASP A 41 7.06 -6.24 4.67
N TYR A 42 6.94 -7.25 5.51
CA TYR A 42 5.70 -7.61 6.20
C TYR A 42 5.90 -7.52 7.71
N ARG A 43 5.03 -6.74 8.36
CA ARG A 43 4.87 -6.73 9.81
C ARG A 43 3.76 -7.69 10.18
N ASP A 44 4.08 -8.65 11.05
CA ASP A 44 3.10 -9.55 11.63
C ASP A 44 2.67 -9.06 13.01
N ALA A 45 1.36 -8.91 13.23
CA ALA A 45 0.79 -8.46 14.51
C ALA A 45 1.17 -9.38 15.68
N SER A 46 1.40 -10.69 15.47
CA SER A 46 1.78 -11.59 16.56
C SER A 46 3.24 -11.42 17.00
N SER A 47 4.05 -10.73 16.20
CA SER A 47 5.47 -10.47 16.49
C SER A 47 5.71 -9.14 17.19
N VAL A 48 4.68 -8.31 17.37
CA VAL A 48 4.73 -7.05 18.11
C VAL A 48 4.10 -7.24 19.49
N ILE A 49 4.75 -6.67 20.51
CA ILE A 49 4.22 -6.67 21.89
C ILE A 49 3.06 -5.67 22.02
N ASP A 50 2.95 -4.76 21.06
CA ASP A 50 1.94 -3.70 21.05
C ASP A 50 0.66 -4.19 20.36
N ASP A 51 -0.38 -4.45 21.15
CA ASP A 51 -1.69 -4.89 20.69
C ASP A 51 -2.42 -3.86 19.79
N TYR A 52 -1.87 -2.65 19.62
CA TYR A 52 -2.41 -1.63 18.70
C TYR A 52 -1.88 -1.74 17.26
N LEU A 53 -0.84 -2.55 17.01
CA LEU A 53 -0.24 -2.68 15.68
C LEU A 53 -0.76 -3.92 14.94
N ASP A 54 -1.68 -3.68 14.01
CA ASP A 54 -2.14 -4.70 13.06
C ASP A 54 -1.03 -5.12 12.08
N SER A 55 -1.23 -6.30 11.48
CA SER A 55 -0.40 -6.80 10.39
C SER A 55 -0.48 -5.85 9.19
N ALA A 56 0.66 -5.58 8.57
CA ALA A 56 0.75 -4.63 7.47
C ALA A 56 1.88 -4.99 6.49
N LEU A 57 1.69 -4.61 5.22
CA LEU A 57 2.79 -4.53 4.26
C LEU A 57 3.42 -3.15 4.38
N ILE A 58 4.73 -3.12 4.56
CA ILE A 58 5.55 -1.92 4.72
C ILE A 58 6.31 -1.71 3.42
N LEU A 59 5.93 -0.68 2.69
CA LEU A 59 6.55 -0.29 1.43
C LEU A 59 7.63 0.74 1.76
N HIS A 60 8.89 0.40 1.54
CA HIS A 60 10.01 1.33 1.69
C HIS A 60 10.25 2.05 0.37
N GLY A 61 10.48 3.36 0.45
CA GLY A 61 10.74 4.17 -0.73
C GLY A 61 10.45 5.65 -0.51
N THR A 62 10.15 6.36 -1.59
CA THR A 62 9.77 7.78 -1.52
C THR A 62 8.44 7.99 -2.19
N GLY A 63 7.50 8.58 -1.46
CA GLY A 63 6.17 8.91 -1.98
C GLY A 63 5.98 10.41 -2.17
N SER A 64 5.08 10.76 -3.08
CA SER A 64 4.58 12.11 -3.26
C SER A 64 3.06 12.09 -3.45
N THR A 65 2.37 13.11 -2.95
CA THR A 65 0.91 13.29 -3.09
C THR A 65 0.62 14.71 -3.58
N MET A 66 -0.58 14.93 -4.10
CA MET A 66 -1.02 16.26 -4.50
C MET A 66 -1.62 16.98 -3.29
N ASN A 67 -1.14 18.19 -2.99
CA ASN A 67 -1.73 19.02 -1.94
C ASN A 67 -2.98 19.78 -2.44
N ALA A 68 -3.63 20.54 -1.56
CA ALA A 68 -4.82 21.33 -1.89
C ALA A 68 -4.58 22.41 -2.97
N ASP A 69 -3.33 22.86 -3.12
CA ASP A 69 -2.91 23.84 -4.13
C ASP A 69 -2.58 23.18 -5.50
N GLY A 70 -2.69 21.85 -5.61
CA GLY A 70 -2.43 21.10 -6.83
C GLY A 70 -0.95 20.79 -7.08
N GLU A 71 -0.08 21.06 -6.11
CA GLU A 71 1.36 20.78 -6.19
C GLU A 71 1.69 19.37 -5.70
N LEU A 72 2.66 18.74 -6.36
CA LEU A 72 3.19 17.46 -5.91
C LEU A 72 4.16 17.69 -4.74
N VAL A 73 3.78 17.22 -3.56
CA VAL A 73 4.58 17.33 -2.33
C VAL A 73 5.06 15.96 -1.88
N ASN A 74 6.29 15.88 -1.40
CA ASN A 74 6.83 14.63 -0.88
C ASN A 74 6.19 14.26 0.46
N LEU A 75 5.92 12.97 0.63
CA LEU A 75 5.54 12.44 1.93
C LEU A 75 6.73 12.58 2.90
N PRO A 76 6.47 12.91 4.17
CA PRO A 76 7.53 13.10 5.16
C PRO A 76 8.23 11.79 5.52
N LEU A 77 7.55 10.65 5.36
CA LEU A 77 8.06 9.33 5.66
C LEU A 77 8.59 8.65 4.40
N HIS A 78 9.69 7.93 4.55
CA HIS A 78 10.28 7.07 3.51
C HIS A 78 9.65 5.67 3.48
N SER A 79 8.41 5.59 3.92
CA SER A 79 7.66 4.34 3.95
C SER A 79 6.17 4.60 3.88
N TYR A 80 5.44 3.66 3.30
CA TYR A 80 3.99 3.63 3.27
C TYR A 80 3.50 2.29 3.85
N GLU A 81 2.49 2.32 4.70
CA GLU A 81 1.92 1.10 5.29
C GLU A 81 0.57 0.78 4.67
N ILE A 82 0.41 -0.46 4.20
CA ILE A 82 -0.88 -1.02 3.80
C ILE A 82 -1.30 -1.98 4.90
N ALA A 83 -2.31 -1.60 5.70
CA ALA A 83 -2.93 -2.52 6.64
C ALA A 83 -3.51 -3.72 5.87
N VAL A 84 -3.32 -4.94 6.36
CA VAL A 84 -3.76 -6.15 5.64
C VAL A 84 -4.82 -6.97 6.36
N SER A 85 -5.32 -6.50 7.50
CA SER A 85 -6.46 -7.12 8.18
C SER A 85 -7.69 -7.14 7.26
N GLY A 86 -8.21 -8.33 7.03
CA GLY A 86 -9.35 -8.56 6.13
C GLY A 86 -9.04 -8.35 4.64
N LEU A 87 -7.77 -8.43 4.24
CA LEU A 87 -7.37 -8.22 2.84
C LEU A 87 -8.04 -9.23 1.90
N ALA A 88 -8.76 -8.71 0.91
CA ALA A 88 -9.35 -9.47 -0.19
C ALA A 88 -9.20 -8.72 -1.51
N PHE A 89 -8.93 -9.45 -2.60
CA PHE A 89 -8.88 -8.84 -3.94
C PHE A 89 -10.26 -8.75 -4.56
N ALA A 90 -10.53 -7.60 -5.19
CA ALA A 90 -11.63 -7.46 -6.13
C ALA A 90 -11.19 -7.86 -7.55
N SER A 91 -9.95 -7.53 -7.91
CA SER A 91 -9.30 -7.92 -9.16
C SER A 91 -7.78 -7.75 -9.03
N ALA A 92 -7.02 -8.56 -9.75
CA ALA A 92 -5.58 -8.42 -9.87
C ALA A 92 -5.14 -8.83 -11.28
N ASP A 93 -4.35 -7.97 -11.90
CA ASP A 93 -3.74 -8.17 -13.20
C ASP A 93 -2.27 -7.66 -13.17
N GLU A 94 -1.54 -7.84 -14.27
CA GLU A 94 -0.10 -7.53 -14.31
C GLU A 94 0.22 -6.04 -14.08
N ARG A 95 -0.75 -5.13 -14.28
CA ARG A 95 -0.52 -3.69 -14.16
C ARG A 95 -1.33 -3.03 -13.06
N LYS A 96 -2.35 -3.70 -12.54
CA LYS A 96 -3.28 -3.13 -11.57
C LYS A 96 -3.74 -4.18 -10.57
N VAL A 97 -3.86 -3.77 -9.32
CA VAL A 97 -4.42 -4.58 -8.24
C VAL A 97 -5.46 -3.75 -7.52
N GLN A 98 -6.66 -4.32 -7.35
CA GLN A 98 -7.72 -3.75 -6.54
C GLN A 98 -7.93 -4.65 -5.34
N ALA A 99 -7.67 -4.10 -4.16
CA ALA A 99 -7.82 -4.79 -2.90
C ALA A 99 -8.74 -4.03 -1.95
N LYS A 100 -9.37 -4.74 -1.04
CA LYS A 100 -10.13 -4.19 0.06
C LYS A 100 -9.63 -4.79 1.35
N THR A 101 -9.58 -3.95 2.38
CA THR A 101 -9.29 -4.32 3.77
C THR A 101 -10.51 -3.95 4.62
N ASP A 102 -10.45 -4.22 5.91
CA ASP A 102 -11.51 -3.80 6.83
C ASP A 102 -11.65 -2.27 6.92
N ARG A 103 -10.57 -1.52 6.64
CA ARG A 103 -10.53 -0.05 6.80
C ARG A 103 -10.72 0.71 5.48
N ALA A 104 -10.09 0.23 4.41
CA ALA A 104 -9.97 0.98 3.16
C ALA A 104 -10.04 0.08 1.92
N LYS A 105 -10.36 0.70 0.78
CA LYS A 105 -10.14 0.11 -0.54
C LYS A 105 -8.85 0.69 -1.13
N TYR A 106 -8.03 -0.18 -1.71
CA TYR A 106 -6.79 0.17 -2.36
C TYR A 106 -6.88 -0.15 -3.84
N THR A 107 -6.42 0.78 -4.67
CA THR A 107 -6.10 0.53 -6.06
C THR A 107 -4.62 0.82 -6.26
N LEU A 108 -3.85 -0.21 -6.57
CA LEU A 108 -2.44 -0.11 -6.91
C LEU A 108 -2.31 -0.26 -8.42
N ALA A 109 -1.55 0.61 -9.06
CA ALA A 109 -1.29 0.54 -10.49
C ALA A 109 0.15 0.93 -10.80
N LEU A 110 0.70 0.42 -11.90
CA LEU A 110 1.97 0.91 -12.42
C LEU A 110 1.78 2.30 -13.06
N GLU A 111 2.80 3.16 -12.94
CA GLU A 111 2.87 4.46 -13.63
C GLU A 111 2.99 4.32 -15.16
#